data_AF-A1ZIE2-F1
#
_entry.id   AF-A1ZIE2-F1
#
_cell.length_a   1.000
_cell.length_b   1.000
_cell.length_c   1.000
_cell.angle_alpha   90.00
_cell.angle_beta   90.00
_cell.angle_gamma   90.00
#
_symmetry.space_group_name_H-M   'P 1'
#
loop_
_entity.id
_entity.type
_entity.pdbx_description
1 polymer ?
#
loop_
_entity_poly.entity_id
_entity_poly.type
_entity_poly.pdbx_seq_one_letter_code
_entity_poly.pdbx_strand_id
1 'polypeptide(L)'
;MVTADLFHLTEPLTHIASYPKAGKTSLAVSLALDALIHHDMGIFFCSAGKERDIRHRLVSAMSDIDLMEIEHIKESPEDEKYKKYNDTLMATFNLNFIACNIRGVAFEEFRRKCLYHAYYNQVKLIIVDNLHQVVDGDVQSNIQELKKLASVLNIPCIVFTPLPQAEDDNIQKVTKINALLNTYADVTLWLDRPEYEIAAQLEVIKQPTGEPSDIPLSFTPRTAHFTDVEMIGLHFILTELEKAG
;
A
#
# COMPACT_ATOMS: atom_id res chain seq x y z
N MET A 1 11.26 20.62 -16.81
CA MET A 1 10.35 19.50 -17.13
C MET A 1 10.34 18.59 -15.93
N VAL A 2 9.45 18.83 -14.98
CA VAL A 2 9.18 17.87 -13.90
C VAL A 2 8.32 16.80 -14.54
N THR A 3 8.87 15.61 -14.67
CA THR A 3 8.19 14.44 -15.26
C THR A 3 6.96 14.12 -14.43
N ALA A 4 5.78 14.34 -15.00
CA ALA A 4 4.49 13.95 -14.44
C ALA A 4 4.29 12.42 -14.35
N ASP A 5 5.29 11.64 -14.79
CA ASP A 5 5.26 10.17 -14.84
C ASP A 5 5.84 9.48 -13.59
N LEU A 6 6.39 10.23 -12.62
CA LEU A 6 7.00 9.64 -11.44
C LEU A 6 5.94 9.36 -10.36
N PHE A 7 5.78 8.08 -10.00
CA PHE A 7 4.95 7.67 -8.88
C PHE A 7 5.34 8.38 -7.57
N HIS A 8 4.36 8.61 -6.71
CA HIS A 8 4.37 9.62 -5.65
C HIS A 8 5.29 9.34 -4.46
N LEU A 9 5.58 8.06 -4.18
CA LEU A 9 6.39 7.63 -3.03
C LEU A 9 7.65 6.92 -3.54
N THR A 10 8.69 7.69 -3.80
CA THR A 10 9.95 7.19 -4.39
C THR A 10 11.01 6.87 -3.35
N GLU A 11 10.82 7.30 -2.10
CA GLU A 11 11.78 7.07 -1.04
C GLU A 11 11.94 5.57 -0.73
N PRO A 12 13.15 5.10 -0.40
CA PRO A 12 13.42 3.67 -0.24
C PRO A 12 12.47 2.97 0.73
N LEU A 13 12.19 3.57 1.89
CA LEU A 13 11.25 3.03 2.86
C LEU A 13 10.23 4.08 3.28
N THR A 14 8.97 3.85 2.91
CA THR A 14 7.82 4.62 3.39
C THR A 14 7.04 3.80 4.42
N HIS A 15 6.77 4.39 5.57
CA HIS A 15 5.92 3.82 6.60
C HIS A 15 4.57 4.53 6.64
N ILE A 16 3.48 3.76 6.52
CA ILE A 16 2.12 4.27 6.68
C ILE A 16 1.46 3.53 7.86
N ALA A 17 1.29 4.24 8.97
CA ALA A 17 0.51 3.74 10.09
C ALA A 17 -0.96 4.16 9.91
N SER A 18 -1.89 3.37 10.44
CA SER A 18 -3.32 3.62 10.29
C SER A 18 -4.06 3.33 11.59
N TYR A 19 -5.02 4.20 11.94
CA TYR A 19 -6.01 3.85 12.93
C TYR A 19 -6.81 2.61 12.47
N PRO A 20 -7.24 1.74 13.40
CA PRO A 20 -8.03 0.58 13.02
C PRO A 20 -9.32 1.00 12.31
N LYS A 21 -9.66 0.24 11.26
CA LYS A 21 -10.80 0.50 10.37
C LYS A 21 -10.72 1.80 9.55
N ALA A 22 -9.64 2.58 9.65
CA ALA A 22 -9.43 3.75 8.79
C ALA A 22 -9.24 3.37 7.30
N GLY A 23 -9.05 2.08 6.98
CA GLY A 23 -8.99 1.62 5.58
C GLY A 23 -7.58 1.32 5.07
N LYS A 24 -6.63 1.05 5.96
CA LYS A 24 -5.24 0.63 5.63
C LYS A 24 -5.09 -0.25 4.37
N THR A 25 -5.79 -1.39 4.31
CA THR A 25 -5.70 -2.31 3.16
C THR A 25 -6.30 -1.71 1.90
N SER A 26 -7.36 -0.92 2.04
CA SER A 26 -7.95 -0.17 0.94
C SER A 26 -7.00 0.87 0.39
N LEU A 27 -6.27 1.61 1.24
CA LEU A 27 -5.24 2.55 0.79
C LEU A 27 -4.11 1.81 0.07
N ALA A 28 -3.62 0.70 0.63
CA ALA A 28 -2.60 -0.13 0.00
C ALA A 28 -3.00 -0.61 -1.41
N VAL A 29 -4.25 -1.06 -1.56
CA VAL A 29 -4.80 -1.47 -2.87
C VAL A 29 -4.96 -0.27 -3.82
N SER A 30 -5.35 0.89 -3.30
CA SER A 30 -5.55 2.09 -4.11
C SER A 30 -4.22 2.63 -4.65
N LEU A 31 -3.16 2.64 -3.83
CA LEU A 31 -1.80 2.95 -4.28
C LEU A 31 -1.28 1.92 -5.29
N ALA A 32 -1.61 0.64 -5.11
CA ALA A 32 -1.23 -0.39 -6.08
C ALA A 32 -1.91 -0.16 -7.44
N LEU A 33 -3.21 0.15 -7.45
CA LEU A 33 -3.95 0.43 -8.68
C LEU A 33 -3.41 1.65 -9.41
N ASP A 34 -3.17 2.73 -8.67
CA ASP A 34 -2.61 3.95 -9.24
C ASP A 34 -1.25 3.69 -9.90
N ALA A 35 -0.35 3.00 -9.20
CA ALA A 35 0.95 2.62 -9.75
C ALA A 35 0.84 1.67 -10.98
N LEU A 36 -0.12 0.74 -10.99
CA LEU A 36 -0.34 -0.19 -12.11
C LEU A 36 -0.94 0.50 -13.34
N ILE A 37 -1.94 1.36 -13.14
CA ILE A 37 -2.78 1.91 -14.22
C ILE A 37 -2.20 3.21 -14.76
N HIS A 38 -1.73 4.09 -13.87
CA HIS A 38 -1.29 5.44 -14.23
C HIS A 38 0.22 5.54 -14.43
N HIS A 39 1.01 4.62 -13.84
CA HIS A 39 2.47 4.67 -13.89
C HIS A 39 3.16 3.44 -14.53
N ASP A 40 2.39 2.45 -15.01
CA ASP A 40 2.91 1.22 -15.64
C ASP A 40 4.02 0.54 -14.80
N MET A 41 3.77 0.44 -13.49
CA MET A 41 4.68 -0.14 -12.53
C MET A 41 4.27 -1.56 -12.16
N GLY A 42 5.20 -2.51 -12.27
CA GLY A 42 5.01 -3.83 -11.71
C GLY A 42 4.98 -3.79 -10.18
N ILE A 43 4.02 -4.46 -9.55
CA ILE A 43 3.80 -4.41 -8.11
C ILE A 43 4.02 -5.78 -7.48
N PHE A 44 4.82 -5.82 -6.41
CA PHE A 44 4.85 -6.94 -5.48
C PHE A 44 4.06 -6.60 -4.22
N PHE A 45 2.85 -7.15 -4.10
CA PHE A 45 1.91 -6.89 -3.02
C PHE A 45 1.89 -8.04 -2.02
N CYS A 46 2.35 -7.79 -0.82
CA CYS A 46 2.42 -8.77 0.26
C CYS A 46 1.36 -8.50 1.31
N SER A 47 0.51 -9.48 1.61
CA SER A 47 -0.45 -9.36 2.71
C SER A 47 -0.71 -10.68 3.44
N ALA A 48 -1.38 -10.63 4.58
CA ALA A 48 -1.79 -11.84 5.30
C ALA A 48 -3.18 -12.39 4.87
N GLY A 49 -3.86 -11.68 3.97
CA GLY A 49 -5.18 -12.06 3.45
C GLY A 49 -5.11 -13.12 2.36
N LYS A 50 -6.27 -13.56 1.87
CA LYS A 50 -6.29 -14.40 0.66
C LYS A 50 -6.01 -13.49 -0.53
N GLU A 51 -5.20 -13.98 -1.45
CA GLU A 51 -4.91 -13.29 -2.71
C GLU A 51 -6.19 -12.93 -3.49
N ARG A 52 -7.22 -13.80 -3.40
CA ARG A 52 -8.54 -13.56 -3.96
C ARG A 52 -9.18 -12.27 -3.43
N ASP A 53 -9.07 -12.00 -2.13
CA ASP A 53 -9.70 -10.86 -1.48
C ASP A 53 -9.07 -9.54 -1.99
N ILE A 54 -7.75 -9.56 -2.21
CA ILE A 54 -7.03 -8.42 -2.81
C ILE A 54 -7.46 -8.22 -4.26
N ARG A 55 -7.58 -9.29 -5.06
CA ARG A 55 -8.10 -9.20 -6.43
C ARG A 55 -9.54 -8.68 -6.49
N HIS A 56 -10.42 -9.13 -5.59
CA HIS A 56 -11.79 -8.62 -5.52
C HIS A 56 -11.82 -7.11 -5.23
N ARG A 57 -10.91 -6.61 -4.37
CA ARG A 57 -10.77 -5.16 -4.13
C ARG A 57 -10.29 -4.41 -5.37
N LEU A 58 -9.33 -4.96 -6.11
CA LEU A 58 -8.90 -4.38 -7.41
C LEU A 58 -10.09 -4.27 -8.37
N VAL A 59 -10.85 -5.37 -8.52
CA VAL A 59 -12.03 -5.41 -9.40
C VAL A 59 -13.09 -4.40 -8.93
N SER A 60 -13.38 -4.34 -7.63
CA SER A 60 -14.35 -3.40 -7.05
C SER A 60 -14.00 -1.95 -7.38
N ALA A 61 -12.75 -1.56 -7.16
CA ALA A 61 -12.26 -0.23 -7.44
C ALA A 61 -12.26 0.10 -8.95
N MET A 62 -11.85 -0.84 -9.81
CA MET A 62 -11.79 -0.63 -11.26
C MET A 62 -13.15 -0.63 -11.96
N SER A 63 -14.13 -1.38 -11.44
CA SER A 63 -15.43 -1.57 -12.09
C SER A 63 -16.57 -0.83 -11.41
N ASP A 64 -16.32 -0.15 -10.29
CA ASP A 64 -17.35 0.49 -9.47
C ASP A 64 -18.50 -0.46 -9.04
N ILE A 65 -18.18 -1.75 -8.89
CA ILE A 65 -19.08 -2.76 -8.32
C ILE A 65 -18.83 -2.81 -6.82
N ASP A 66 -19.89 -2.84 -6.01
CA ASP A 66 -19.79 -2.95 -4.55
C ASP A 66 -18.98 -4.18 -4.13
N LEU A 67 -18.03 -3.97 -3.23
CA LEU A 67 -17.13 -5.02 -2.76
C LEU A 67 -17.89 -6.17 -2.07
N MET A 68 -18.94 -5.87 -1.30
CA MET A 68 -19.77 -6.88 -0.65
C MET A 68 -20.55 -7.71 -1.66
N GLU A 69 -20.94 -7.09 -2.78
CA GLU A 69 -21.67 -7.79 -3.83
C GLU A 69 -20.76 -8.72 -4.63
N ILE A 70 -19.49 -8.36 -4.86
CA ILE A 70 -18.52 -9.18 -5.60
C ILE A 70 -18.39 -10.59 -5.02
N GLU A 71 -18.44 -10.74 -3.70
CA GLU A 71 -18.36 -12.04 -3.03
C GLU A 71 -19.56 -12.96 -3.33
N HIS A 72 -20.66 -12.38 -3.82
CA HIS A 72 -21.95 -13.05 -4.01
C HIS A 72 -22.46 -13.00 -5.47
N ILE A 73 -21.67 -12.48 -6.41
CA ILE A 73 -22.06 -12.47 -7.83
C ILE A 73 -22.27 -13.91 -8.30
N LYS A 74 -23.49 -14.17 -8.81
CA LYS A 74 -23.81 -15.46 -9.41
C LYS A 74 -23.15 -15.56 -10.78
N GLU A 75 -22.52 -16.69 -11.05
CA GLU A 75 -21.97 -16.99 -12.36
C GLU A 75 -23.12 -17.18 -13.36
N SER A 76 -23.38 -16.14 -14.14
CA SER A 76 -24.44 -16.12 -15.15
C SER A 76 -23.97 -15.34 -16.37
N PRO A 77 -23.57 -16.01 -17.46
CA PRO A 77 -23.12 -15.35 -18.68
C PRO A 77 -24.17 -14.46 -19.35
N GLU A 78 -25.43 -14.50 -18.92
CA GLU A 78 -26.51 -13.62 -19.39
C GLU A 78 -26.61 -12.34 -18.55
N ASP A 79 -26.10 -12.33 -17.32
CA ASP A 79 -26.14 -11.20 -16.39
C ASP A 79 -25.04 -10.17 -16.75
N GLU A 80 -25.45 -8.93 -17.03
CA GLU A 80 -24.54 -7.83 -17.37
C GLU A 80 -23.53 -7.52 -16.27
N LYS A 81 -23.94 -7.66 -14.99
CA LYS A 81 -23.06 -7.40 -13.85
C LYS A 81 -21.99 -8.47 -13.74
N TYR A 82 -22.35 -9.75 -13.97
CA TYR A 82 -21.38 -10.83 -14.03
C TYR A 82 -20.38 -10.63 -15.18
N LYS A 83 -20.86 -10.20 -16.36
CA LYS A 83 -19.97 -9.87 -17.48
C LYS A 83 -18.98 -8.76 -17.11
N LYS A 84 -19.47 -7.63 -16.57
CA LYS A 84 -18.62 -6.52 -16.12
C LYS A 84 -17.58 -6.97 -15.10
N TYR A 85 -18.00 -7.75 -14.10
CA TYR A 85 -17.09 -8.34 -13.11
C TYR A 85 -16.02 -9.22 -13.76
N ASN A 86 -16.43 -10.16 -14.61
CA ASN A 86 -15.52 -11.11 -15.24
C ASN A 86 -14.53 -10.42 -16.19
N ASP A 87 -14.99 -9.46 -17.00
CA ASP A 87 -14.14 -8.69 -17.90
C ASP A 87 -13.10 -7.89 -17.12
N THR A 88 -13.52 -7.25 -16.02
CA THR A 88 -12.59 -6.52 -15.14
C THR A 88 -11.61 -7.46 -14.46
N LEU A 89 -12.06 -8.62 -13.99
CA LEU A 89 -11.19 -9.64 -13.39
C LEU A 89 -10.14 -10.11 -14.40
N MET A 90 -10.52 -10.36 -15.66
CA MET A 90 -9.58 -10.70 -16.73
C MET A 90 -8.59 -9.56 -16.98
N ALA A 91 -9.03 -8.31 -16.95
CA ALA A 91 -8.13 -7.16 -17.05
C ALA A 91 -7.10 -7.13 -15.90
N THR A 92 -7.47 -7.50 -14.66
CA THR A 92 -6.52 -7.57 -13.55
C THR A 92 -5.41 -8.60 -13.75
N PHE A 93 -5.66 -9.67 -14.51
CA PHE A 93 -4.63 -10.68 -14.82
C PHE A 93 -3.62 -10.20 -15.87
N ASN A 94 -3.97 -9.17 -16.65
CA ASN A 94 -3.04 -8.54 -17.58
C ASN A 94 -2.13 -7.49 -16.91
N LEU A 95 -2.43 -7.11 -15.68
CA LEU A 95 -1.60 -6.19 -14.89
C LEU A 95 -0.36 -6.94 -14.37
N ASN A 96 0.78 -6.26 -14.30
CA ASN A 96 1.98 -6.80 -13.64
C ASN A 96 1.84 -6.71 -12.11
N PHE A 97 0.87 -7.45 -11.56
CA PHE A 97 0.52 -7.46 -10.16
C PHE A 97 0.75 -8.84 -9.55
N ILE A 98 1.68 -8.92 -8.61
CA ILE A 98 2.05 -10.16 -7.93
C ILE A 98 1.62 -10.07 -6.49
N ALA A 99 0.60 -10.84 -6.12
CA ALA A 99 0.16 -10.96 -4.74
C ALA A 99 0.85 -12.14 -4.05
N CYS A 100 1.33 -11.93 -2.83
CA CYS A 100 1.94 -12.97 -2.01
C CYS A 100 1.31 -12.98 -0.62
N ASN A 101 0.89 -14.15 -0.17
CA ASN A 101 0.55 -14.34 1.23
C ASN A 101 1.85 -14.44 2.05
N ILE A 102 2.00 -13.58 3.06
CA ILE A 102 3.19 -13.50 3.90
C ILE A 102 2.94 -13.91 5.36
N ARG A 103 1.78 -14.47 5.68
CA ARG A 103 1.46 -14.94 7.03
C ARG A 103 2.41 -16.07 7.44
N GLY A 104 3.16 -15.86 8.52
CA GLY A 104 4.08 -16.85 9.06
C GLY A 104 5.32 -17.10 8.20
N VAL A 105 5.61 -16.20 7.24
CA VAL A 105 6.81 -16.27 6.41
C VAL A 105 7.97 -15.63 7.16
N ALA A 106 9.10 -16.32 7.28
CA ALA A 106 10.31 -15.76 7.88
C ALA A 106 10.85 -14.59 7.04
N PHE A 107 11.41 -13.56 7.70
CA PHE A 107 11.94 -12.38 7.01
C PHE A 107 12.94 -12.72 5.89
N GLU A 108 13.80 -13.73 6.10
CA GLU A 108 14.78 -14.14 5.09
C GLU A 108 14.12 -14.70 3.82
N GLU A 109 13.02 -15.44 3.97
CA GLU A 109 12.24 -15.93 2.82
C GLU A 109 11.49 -14.79 2.13
N PHE A 110 10.90 -13.88 2.89
CA PHE A 110 10.30 -12.66 2.34
C PHE A 110 11.31 -11.85 1.52
N ARG A 111 12.53 -11.66 2.04
CA ARG A 111 13.64 -10.99 1.33
C ARG A 111 14.00 -11.71 0.04
N ARG A 112 14.09 -13.05 0.05
CA ARG A 112 14.34 -13.86 -1.15
C ARG A 112 13.25 -13.65 -2.21
N LYS A 113 11.97 -13.58 -1.81
CA LYS A 113 10.85 -13.30 -2.72
C LYS A 113 10.93 -11.89 -3.32
N CYS A 114 11.29 -10.88 -2.53
CA CYS A 114 11.49 -9.52 -3.03
C CYS A 114 12.58 -9.48 -4.11
N LEU A 115 13.74 -10.10 -3.86
CA LEU A 115 14.83 -10.20 -4.83
C LEU A 115 14.40 -10.95 -6.11
N TYR A 116 13.68 -12.07 -5.94
CA TYR A 116 13.19 -12.87 -7.05
C TYR A 116 12.25 -12.06 -7.95
N HIS A 117 11.23 -11.41 -7.39
CA HIS A 117 10.25 -10.67 -8.17
C HIS A 117 10.82 -9.37 -8.75
N ALA A 118 11.76 -8.72 -8.07
CA ALA A 118 12.52 -7.60 -8.61
C ALA A 118 13.27 -8.00 -9.89
N TYR A 119 13.96 -9.14 -9.86
CA TYR A 119 14.77 -9.59 -10.99
C TYR A 119 13.94 -10.23 -12.12
N TYR A 120 13.08 -11.19 -11.80
CA TYR A 120 12.38 -12.00 -12.81
C TYR A 120 11.09 -11.38 -13.32
N ASN A 121 10.37 -10.64 -12.47
CA ASN A 121 9.09 -10.04 -12.83
C ASN A 121 9.17 -8.52 -13.02
N GLN A 122 10.35 -7.92 -12.82
CA GLN A 122 10.59 -6.51 -13.05
C GLN A 122 9.62 -5.62 -12.26
N VAL A 123 9.30 -6.02 -11.02
CA VAL A 123 8.49 -5.16 -10.13
C VAL A 123 9.26 -3.89 -9.84
N LYS A 124 8.54 -2.77 -9.80
CA LYS A 124 9.06 -1.41 -9.54
C LYS A 124 8.56 -0.82 -8.23
N LEU A 125 7.64 -1.51 -7.52
CA LEU A 125 7.17 -1.10 -6.20
C LEU A 125 6.83 -2.34 -5.35
N ILE A 126 7.20 -2.31 -4.07
CA ILE A 126 6.88 -3.34 -3.08
C ILE A 126 5.91 -2.74 -2.06
N ILE A 127 4.76 -3.38 -1.85
CA ILE A 127 3.77 -2.99 -0.83
C ILE A 127 3.60 -4.11 0.18
N VAL A 128 3.69 -3.81 1.47
CA VAL A 128 3.58 -4.80 2.56
C VAL A 128 2.46 -4.42 3.53
N ASP A 129 1.38 -5.20 3.57
CA ASP A 129 0.21 -5.01 4.41
C ASP A 129 -0.15 -6.24 5.28
N ASN A 130 0.33 -6.39 6.52
CA ASN A 130 1.16 -5.49 7.32
C ASN A 130 2.51 -6.15 7.69
N LEU A 131 3.54 -5.35 7.92
CA LEU A 131 4.92 -5.85 8.12
C LEU A 131 5.08 -6.73 9.37
N HIS A 132 4.20 -6.62 10.37
CA HIS A 132 4.28 -7.39 11.63
C HIS A 132 4.22 -8.91 11.43
N GLN A 133 3.79 -9.36 10.24
CA GLN A 133 3.61 -10.76 9.87
C GLN A 133 4.89 -11.44 9.39
N VAL A 134 5.90 -10.67 8.98
CA VAL A 134 7.18 -11.19 8.45
C VAL A 134 8.36 -10.87 9.35
N VAL A 135 8.16 -9.99 10.33
CA VAL A 135 9.22 -9.53 11.23
C VAL A 135 9.12 -10.27 12.57
N ASP A 136 10.04 -11.21 12.74
CA ASP A 136 10.26 -11.95 13.98
C ASP A 136 11.76 -11.89 14.37
N GLY A 137 12.05 -12.12 15.66
CA GLY A 137 13.41 -12.04 16.18
C GLY A 137 13.94 -10.60 16.27
N ASP A 138 15.03 -10.31 15.57
CA ASP A 138 15.66 -8.98 15.56
C ASP A 138 14.93 -8.02 14.60
N VAL A 139 13.86 -7.42 15.13
CA VAL A 139 13.00 -6.45 14.44
C VAL A 139 13.79 -5.29 13.82
N GLN A 140 14.80 -4.78 14.54
CA GLN A 140 15.58 -3.62 14.10
C GLN A 140 16.41 -3.98 12.88
N SER A 141 17.14 -5.11 12.95
CA SER A 141 17.94 -5.61 11.84
C SER A 141 17.09 -5.85 10.59
N ASN A 142 15.91 -6.45 10.74
CA ASN A 142 15.00 -6.71 9.62
C ASN A 142 14.52 -5.42 8.93
N ILE A 143 14.15 -4.38 9.68
CA ILE A 143 13.73 -3.09 9.11
C ILE A 143 14.89 -2.40 8.38
N GLN A 144 16.09 -2.41 8.96
CA GLN A 144 17.26 -1.83 8.32
C GLN A 144 17.64 -2.57 7.03
N GLU A 145 17.57 -3.90 7.04
CA GLU A 145 17.82 -4.72 5.85
C GLU A 145 16.74 -4.49 4.78
N LEU A 146 15.48 -4.28 5.15
CA LEU A 146 14.40 -3.93 4.21
C LEU A 146 14.67 -2.59 3.52
N LYS A 147 15.05 -1.56 4.28
CA LYS A 147 15.43 -0.26 3.71
C LYS A 147 16.63 -0.40 2.76
N LYS A 148 17.67 -1.11 3.20
CA LYS A 148 18.85 -1.37 2.39
C LYS A 148 18.51 -2.10 1.10
N LEU A 149 17.63 -3.11 1.17
CA LEU A 149 17.14 -3.84 0.00
C LEU A 149 16.46 -2.89 -0.99
N ALA A 150 15.54 -2.06 -0.52
CA ALA A 150 14.84 -1.07 -1.34
C ALA A 150 15.83 -0.09 -2.01
N SER A 151 16.81 0.43 -1.26
CA SER A 151 17.84 1.33 -1.80
C SER A 151 18.73 0.64 -2.84
N VAL A 152 19.17 -0.59 -2.59
CA VAL A 152 20.05 -1.34 -3.51
C VAL A 152 19.33 -1.72 -4.80
N LEU A 153 18.05 -2.08 -4.70
CA LEU A 153 17.24 -2.42 -5.86
C LEU A 153 16.72 -1.19 -6.61
N ASN A 154 16.79 -0.01 -6.00
CA ASN A 154 16.10 1.21 -6.46
C ASN A 154 14.59 0.96 -6.69
N ILE A 155 13.98 0.23 -5.75
CA ILE A 155 12.56 -0.12 -5.75
C ILE A 155 11.99 0.36 -4.41
N PRO A 156 11.08 1.37 -4.40
CA PRO A 156 10.47 1.83 -3.16
C PRO A 156 9.70 0.71 -2.46
N CYS A 157 9.75 0.72 -1.12
CA CYS A 157 9.00 -0.19 -0.28
C CYS A 157 8.04 0.59 0.62
N ILE A 158 6.74 0.38 0.43
CA ILE A 158 5.69 0.95 1.26
C ILE A 158 5.22 -0.09 2.25
N VAL A 159 5.39 0.21 3.53
CA VAL A 159 5.02 -0.65 4.64
C VAL A 159 3.82 -0.07 5.37
N PHE A 160 2.78 -0.88 5.51
CA PHE A 160 1.63 -0.55 6.32
C PHE A 160 1.68 -1.23 7.69
N THR A 161 1.26 -0.50 8.72
CA THR A 161 1.08 -1.01 10.09
C THR A 161 -0.22 -0.47 10.70
N PRO A 162 -0.85 -1.23 11.63
CA PRO A 162 -1.84 -0.64 12.51
C PRO A 162 -1.17 0.21 13.60
N LEU A 163 -1.84 1.28 14.02
CA LEU A 163 -1.50 1.97 15.26
C LEU A 163 -1.81 1.06 16.47
N PRO A 164 -0.99 1.12 17.55
CA PRO A 164 -1.22 0.29 18.74
C PRO A 164 -2.55 0.63 19.42
N GLN A 165 -3.31 -0.40 19.81
CA GLN A 165 -4.51 -0.25 20.64
C GLN A 165 -4.29 -0.89 22.01
N ALA A 166 -4.79 -0.23 23.07
CA ALA A 166 -4.66 -0.68 24.46
C ALA A 166 -5.22 -2.11 24.68
N GLU A 167 -6.21 -2.50 23.89
CA GLU A 167 -6.95 -3.76 24.00
C GLU A 167 -6.34 -4.90 23.14
N ASP A 168 -5.30 -4.64 22.34
CA ASP A 168 -4.69 -5.65 21.48
C ASP A 168 -3.60 -6.44 22.23
N ASP A 169 -3.73 -7.78 22.24
CA ASP A 169 -2.76 -8.69 22.84
C ASP A 169 -1.33 -8.48 22.29
N ASN A 170 -1.20 -8.02 21.04
CA ASN A 170 0.08 -7.78 20.39
C ASN A 170 0.60 -6.33 20.52
N ILE A 171 -0.01 -5.49 21.37
CA ILE A 171 0.31 -4.06 21.51
C ILE A 171 1.82 -3.80 21.67
N GLN A 172 2.54 -4.61 22.46
CA GLN A 172 3.97 -4.41 22.68
C GLN A 172 4.78 -4.64 21.39
N LYS A 173 4.47 -5.69 20.63
CA LYS A 173 5.12 -5.99 19.33
C LYS A 173 4.83 -4.87 18.33
N VAL A 174 3.55 -4.50 18.21
CA VAL A 174 3.06 -3.44 17.31
C VAL A 174 3.72 -2.09 17.62
N THR A 175 3.80 -1.72 18.91
CA THR A 175 4.43 -0.47 19.35
C THR A 175 5.91 -0.46 19.04
N LYS A 176 6.62 -1.55 19.32
CA LYS A 176 8.06 -1.68 19.02
C LYS A 176 8.34 -1.55 17.53
N ILE A 177 7.56 -2.20 16.68
CA ILE A 177 7.75 -2.15 15.22
C ILE A 177 7.47 -0.73 14.70
N ASN A 178 6.37 -0.10 15.12
CA ASN A 178 6.04 1.27 14.75
C ASN A 178 7.15 2.26 15.14
N ALA A 179 7.68 2.17 16.36
CA ALA A 179 8.76 3.04 16.82
C ALA A 179 10.04 2.89 15.97
N LEU A 180 10.40 1.65 15.63
CA LEU A 180 11.56 1.37 14.77
C LEU A 180 11.31 1.84 13.33
N LEU A 181 10.13 1.61 12.77
CA LEU A 181 9.78 2.11 11.44
C LEU A 181 9.82 3.64 11.38
N ASN A 182 9.25 4.35 12.35
CA ASN A 182 9.33 5.82 12.40
C ASN A 182 10.79 6.32 12.47
N THR A 183 11.67 5.55 13.12
CA THR A 183 13.09 5.88 13.20
C THR A 183 13.79 5.68 11.84
N TYR A 184 13.58 4.54 11.18
CA TYR A 184 14.37 4.15 10.00
C TYR A 184 13.75 4.51 8.66
N ALA A 185 12.41 4.59 8.55
CA ALA A 185 11.73 4.98 7.32
C ALA A 185 12.14 6.40 6.91
N ASP A 186 12.22 6.63 5.62
CA ASP A 186 12.52 7.93 5.03
C ASP A 186 11.30 8.84 5.12
N VAL A 187 10.12 8.28 4.85
CA VAL A 187 8.81 8.94 4.98
C VAL A 187 7.97 8.19 6.00
N THR A 188 7.28 8.93 6.86
CA THR A 188 6.27 8.38 7.80
C THR A 188 4.99 9.18 7.68
N LEU A 189 3.90 8.48 7.38
CA LEU A 189 2.55 9.03 7.23
C LEU A 189 1.58 8.32 8.16
N TRP A 190 0.61 9.04 8.70
CA TRP A 190 -0.51 8.46 9.44
C TRP A 190 -1.80 8.64 8.66
N LEU A 191 -2.48 7.54 8.37
CA LEU A 191 -3.82 7.56 7.81
C LEU A 191 -4.81 7.86 8.94
N ASP A 192 -5.30 9.09 8.96
CA ASP A 192 -6.43 9.51 9.77
C ASP A 192 -7.72 9.48 8.96
N ARG A 193 -8.62 8.59 9.37
CA ARG A 193 -9.98 8.50 8.87
C ARG A 193 -10.84 7.89 9.97
N PRO A 194 -11.78 8.66 10.54
CA PRO A 194 -12.75 8.11 11.47
C PRO A 194 -13.58 6.98 10.82
N GLU A 195 -14.07 6.06 11.64
CA GLU A 195 -14.92 4.98 11.14
C GLU A 195 -16.17 5.57 10.45
N TYR A 196 -16.50 5.08 9.26
CA TYR A 196 -17.64 5.52 8.43
C TYR A 196 -17.50 6.87 7.69
N GLU A 197 -16.39 7.60 7.86
CA GLU A 197 -16.20 8.89 7.17
C GLU A 197 -15.69 8.73 5.74
N ILE A 198 -16.11 9.64 4.85
CA ILE A 198 -15.59 9.70 3.47
C ILE A 198 -14.28 10.50 3.44
N ALA A 199 -14.24 11.63 4.13
CA ALA A 199 -13.03 12.45 4.21
C ALA A 199 -11.95 11.72 5.01
N ALA A 200 -10.74 11.68 4.45
CA ALA A 200 -9.57 11.11 5.08
C ALA A 200 -8.36 12.02 4.84
N GLN A 201 -7.31 11.83 5.62
CA GLN A 201 -6.05 12.52 5.40
C GLN A 201 -4.85 11.64 5.73
N LEU A 202 -3.73 11.90 5.05
CA LEU A 202 -2.43 11.43 5.47
C LEU A 202 -1.73 12.56 6.21
N GLU A 203 -1.61 12.42 7.52
CA GLU A 203 -0.80 13.31 8.34
C GLU A 203 0.67 12.97 8.12
N VAL A 204 1.45 13.96 7.69
CA VAL A 204 2.88 13.77 7.45
C VAL A 204 3.62 13.89 8.78
N ILE A 205 4.15 12.78 9.26
CA ILE A 205 4.92 12.74 10.52
C ILE A 205 6.41 12.97 10.27
N LYS A 206 6.91 12.45 9.14
CA LYS A 206 8.30 12.57 8.73
C LYS A 206 8.40 12.59 7.22
N GLN A 207 9.16 13.55 6.71
CA GLN A 207 9.54 13.63 5.31
C GLN A 207 10.99 14.13 5.16
N PRO A 208 11.67 13.84 4.03
CA PRO A 208 13.04 14.28 3.80
C PRO A 208 13.20 15.81 3.73
N THR A 209 12.19 16.51 3.23
CA THR A 209 12.25 17.92 2.84
C THR A 209 10.90 18.61 3.02
N GLY A 210 10.93 19.93 3.21
CA GLY A 210 9.74 20.77 3.37
C GLY A 210 9.08 20.68 4.74
N GLU A 211 8.13 21.59 4.98
CA GLU A 211 7.29 21.55 6.18
C GLU A 211 6.20 20.48 6.02
N PRO A 212 5.93 19.67 7.05
CA PRO A 212 4.84 18.71 7.01
C PRO A 212 3.49 19.44 6.86
N SER A 213 2.68 18.97 5.92
CA SER A 213 1.28 19.36 5.80
C SER A 213 0.43 18.14 5.47
N ASP A 214 -0.84 18.19 5.86
CA ASP A 214 -1.75 17.06 5.71
C ASP A 214 -2.17 16.89 4.25
N ILE A 215 -2.16 15.65 3.78
CA ILE A 215 -2.51 15.30 2.40
C ILE A 215 -3.95 14.80 2.38
N PRO A 216 -4.91 15.55 1.81
CA PRO A 216 -6.30 15.16 1.80
C PRO A 216 -6.53 13.96 0.85
N LEU A 217 -7.38 13.04 1.28
CA LEU A 217 -7.83 11.89 0.50
C LEU A 217 -9.35 11.71 0.65
N SER A 218 -9.96 11.04 -0.32
CA SER A 218 -11.37 10.66 -0.24
C SER A 218 -11.53 9.15 -0.25
N PHE A 219 -12.31 8.60 0.67
CA PHE A 219 -12.60 7.17 0.77
C PHE A 219 -14.02 6.87 0.27
N THR A 220 -14.14 5.90 -0.64
CA THR A 220 -15.42 5.38 -1.14
C THR A 220 -15.75 4.07 -0.41
N PRO A 221 -16.70 4.06 0.55
CA PRO A 221 -16.99 2.86 1.34
C PRO A 221 -17.51 1.68 0.51
N ARG A 222 -18.32 1.97 -0.52
CA ARG A 222 -18.94 0.97 -1.40
C ARG A 222 -17.90 0.08 -2.10
N THR A 223 -16.84 0.69 -2.62
CA THR A 223 -15.78 -0.01 -3.36
C THR A 223 -14.53 -0.25 -2.51
N ALA A 224 -14.54 0.24 -1.27
CA ALA A 224 -13.40 0.24 -0.36
C ALA A 224 -12.13 0.78 -1.04
N HIS A 225 -12.24 1.93 -1.71
CA HIS A 225 -11.19 2.54 -2.53
C HIS A 225 -10.92 3.98 -2.07
N PHE A 226 -9.66 4.38 -2.06
CA PHE A 226 -9.25 5.77 -1.88
C PHE A 226 -9.00 6.43 -3.23
N THR A 227 -9.55 7.62 -3.43
CA THR A 227 -9.26 8.50 -4.57
C THR A 227 -8.35 9.63 -4.13
N ASP A 228 -7.88 10.42 -5.11
CA ASP A 228 -7.00 11.57 -4.90
C ASP A 228 -5.62 11.17 -4.34
N VAL A 229 -5.19 9.91 -4.57
CA VAL A 229 -3.88 9.42 -4.12
C VAL A 229 -2.72 10.14 -4.82
N GLU A 230 -2.98 10.75 -5.97
CA GLU A 230 -2.05 11.62 -6.69
C GLU A 230 -1.69 12.89 -5.94
N MET A 231 -2.53 13.31 -4.97
CA MET A 231 -2.23 14.41 -4.06
C MET A 231 -0.97 14.14 -3.23
N ILE A 232 -0.62 12.87 -3.00
CA ILE A 232 0.62 12.49 -2.33
C ILE A 232 1.82 12.98 -3.12
N GLY A 233 1.81 12.81 -4.44
CA GLY A 233 2.93 13.25 -5.28
C GLY A 233 2.99 14.76 -5.39
N LEU A 234 1.83 15.41 -5.53
CA LEU A 234 1.74 16.86 -5.57
C LEU A 234 2.31 17.49 -4.30
N HIS A 235 2.01 16.93 -3.12
CA HIS A 235 2.59 17.35 -1.86
C HIS A 235 4.13 17.35 -1.89
N PHE A 236 4.75 16.21 -2.24
CA PHE A 236 6.21 16.10 -2.27
C PHE A 236 6.87 16.94 -3.38
N ILE A 237 6.18 17.16 -4.50
CA ILE A 237 6.69 18.04 -5.57
C ILE A 237 6.69 19.50 -5.10
N LEU A 238 5.62 19.95 -4.44
CA LEU A 238 5.50 21.32 -3.98
C LEU A 238 6.53 21.64 -2.88
N THR A 239 6.73 20.72 -1.93
CA THR A 239 7.73 20.89 -0.86
C THR A 239 9.17 20.99 -1.39
N GLU A 240 9.51 20.23 -2.45
CA GLU A 240 10.81 20.34 -3.12
C GLU A 240 10.97 21.68 -3.87
N LEU A 241 9.91 22.17 -4.52
CA LEU A 241 9.94 23.46 -5.23
C LEU A 241 10.11 24.65 -4.29
N GLU A 242 9.42 24.66 -3.15
CA GLU A 242 9.56 25.70 -2.12
C GLU A 242 10.98 25.82 -1.58
N LYS A 243 11.74 24.71 -1.58
CA LYS A 243 13.14 24.68 -1.14
C LYS A 243 14.12 25.18 -2.19
N ALA A 244 13.78 25.10 -3.47
CA ALA A 244 14.64 25.49 -4.59
C ALA A 244 14.54 26.99 -4.95
N GLY A 245 13.54 27.70 -4.43
CA GLY A 245 13.34 29.15 -4.59
C GLY A 245 13.93 29.95 -3.44
#